data_AF-F4LTT3-F1
#
_entry.id   AF-F4LTT3-F1
#
_cell.length_a   1.000
_cell.length_b   1.000
_cell.length_c   1.000
_cell.angle_alpha   90.00
_cell.angle_beta   90.00
_cell.angle_gamma   90.00
#
_symmetry.space_group_name_H-M   'P 1'
#
loop_
_entity.id
_entity.type
_entity.pdbx_description
1 polymer ?
#
loop_
_entity_poly.entity_id
_entity_poly.type
_entity_poly.pdbx_seq_one_letter_code
_entity_poly.pdbx_strand_id
1 'polypeptide(L)'
;MKKKAFFGRKVADLEELKALTGEASSAYQVTKEVLLSSKEFEQFASDFFQDQPWISPEDGGINEKREVRCIRVINKETGERVLVNSEGYNYPRYTALEK
;
A
#
# COMPACT_ATOMS: atom_id res chain seq x y z
N MET A 1 -18.91 -8.81 2.05
CA MET A 1 -18.62 -7.40 2.41
C MET A 1 -17.45 -6.92 1.58
N LYS A 2 -17.47 -5.67 1.07
CA LYS A 2 -16.29 -5.08 0.42
C LYS A 2 -15.22 -4.84 1.48
N LYS A 3 -13.97 -5.25 1.21
CA LYS A 3 -12.85 -4.95 2.10
C LYS A 3 -12.59 -3.44 2.09
N LYS A 4 -12.27 -2.89 3.26
CA LYS A 4 -11.95 -1.48 3.45
C LYS A 4 -10.62 -1.34 4.17
N ALA A 5 -9.93 -0.24 3.92
CA ALA A 5 -8.69 0.11 4.61
C ALA A 5 -8.61 1.62 4.85
N PHE A 6 -7.77 2.02 5.78
CA PHE A 6 -7.46 3.43 6.05
C PHE A 6 -6.16 3.79 5.34
N PHE A 7 -6.25 4.60 4.28
CA PHE A 7 -5.09 5.03 3.51
C PHE A 7 -4.51 6.34 4.06
N GLY A 8 -3.31 6.25 4.64
CA GLY A 8 -2.50 7.40 5.00
C GLY A 8 -1.86 8.01 3.76
N ARG A 9 -1.77 9.34 3.72
CA ARG A 9 -1.14 10.09 2.62
C ARG A 9 0.29 10.45 3.01
N LYS A 10 1.27 10.12 2.17
CA LYS A 10 2.69 10.45 2.37
C LYS A 10 3.20 10.03 3.76
N VAL A 11 2.86 8.81 4.15
CA VAL A 11 3.43 8.16 5.34
C VAL A 11 4.89 7.83 5.04
N ALA A 12 5.81 8.09 5.96
CA ALA A 12 7.24 7.90 5.70
C ALA A 12 7.63 6.42 5.68
N ASP A 13 7.13 5.63 6.62
CA ASP A 13 7.56 4.25 6.82
C ASP A 13 6.49 3.39 7.53
N LEU A 14 6.83 2.12 7.77
CA LEU A 14 5.94 1.16 8.43
C LEU A 14 5.66 1.50 9.89
N GLU A 15 6.60 2.13 10.60
CA GLU A 15 6.42 2.51 11.99
C GLU A 15 5.34 3.59 12.10
N GLU A 16 5.45 4.64 11.28
CA GLU A 16 4.43 5.69 11.18
C GLU A 16 3.09 5.12 10.70
N LEU A 17 3.11 4.20 9.72
CA LEU A 17 1.89 3.56 9.23
C LEU A 17 1.18 2.72 10.31
N LYS A 18 1.93 2.06 11.20
CA LYS A 18 1.38 1.32 12.34
C LYS A 18 0.85 2.25 13.43
N ALA A 19 1.48 3.41 13.59
CA ALA A 19 1.03 4.44 14.54
C ALA A 19 -0.22 5.20 14.03
N LEU A 20 -0.52 5.17 12.73
CA LEU A 20 -1.71 5.80 12.18
C LEU A 20 -2.99 5.18 12.74
N THR A 21 -3.77 6.01 13.41
CA THR A 21 -5.12 5.66 13.87
C THR A 21 -6.15 6.22 12.90
N GLY A 22 -7.03 5.36 12.39
CA GLY A 22 -8.12 5.77 11.53
C GLY A 22 -9.10 4.64 11.25
N GLU A 23 -10.34 5.00 10.89
CA GLU A 23 -11.34 4.01 10.51
C GLU A 23 -11.15 3.57 9.06
N ALA A 24 -11.32 2.27 8.82
CA ALA A 24 -11.32 1.69 7.49
C ALA A 24 -12.53 2.19 6.68
N SER A 25 -12.37 3.32 5.99
CA SER A 25 -13.45 4.03 5.29
C SER A 25 -13.43 3.78 3.78
N SER A 26 -12.25 3.58 3.20
CA SER A 26 -12.07 3.42 1.76
C SER A 26 -12.18 1.96 1.34
N ALA A 27 -13.15 1.64 0.48
CA ALA A 27 -13.15 0.38 -0.25
C ALA A 27 -11.99 0.38 -1.26
N TYR A 28 -11.42 -0.79 -1.52
CA TYR A 28 -10.28 -0.91 -2.43
C TYR A 28 -10.38 -2.13 -3.34
N GLN A 29 -9.68 -2.04 -4.46
CA GLN A 29 -9.42 -3.11 -5.41
C GLN A 29 -7.92 -3.33 -5.48
N VAL A 30 -7.49 -4.57 -5.24
CA VAL A 30 -6.11 -4.98 -5.48
C VAL A 30 -5.93 -5.22 -6.98
N THR A 31 -5.02 -4.50 -7.62
CA THR A 31 -4.71 -4.60 -9.04
C THR A 31 -3.51 -5.51 -9.31
N LYS A 32 -2.63 -5.65 -8.32
CA LYS A 32 -1.38 -6.42 -8.40
C LYS A 32 -0.95 -6.87 -7.00
N GLU A 33 -0.27 -8.02 -6.93
CA GLU A 33 0.38 -8.49 -5.71
C GLU A 33 1.90 -8.53 -5.90
N VAL A 34 2.64 -8.13 -4.87
CA VAL A 34 4.10 -8.18 -4.83
C VAL A 34 4.52 -8.96 -3.60
N LEU A 35 5.23 -10.07 -3.82
CA LEU A 35 5.71 -10.97 -2.77
C LEU A 35 7.18 -10.68 -2.49
N LEU A 36 7.48 -10.18 -1.29
CA LEU A 36 8.83 -9.83 -0.85
C LEU A 36 9.31 -10.79 0.25
N SER A 37 10.61 -11.10 0.27
CA SER A 37 11.23 -11.66 1.48
C SER A 37 11.20 -10.62 2.61
N SER A 38 11.40 -11.04 3.86
CA SER A 38 11.37 -10.13 5.01
C SER A 38 12.39 -9.01 4.86
N LYS A 39 13.59 -9.33 4.35
CA LYS A 39 14.62 -8.33 4.09
C LYS A 39 14.19 -7.30 3.03
N GLU A 40 13.62 -7.75 1.92
CA GLU A 40 13.12 -6.85 0.87
C GLU A 40 11.93 -6.02 1.36
N PHE A 41 11.04 -6.62 2.16
CA PHE A 41 9.89 -5.95 2.75
C PHE A 41 10.32 -4.89 3.76
N GLU A 42 11.26 -5.19 4.65
CA GLU A 42 11.85 -4.24 5.59
C GLU A 42 12.50 -3.06 4.86
N GLN A 43 13.25 -3.33 3.79
CA GLN A 43 13.83 -2.27 2.95
C GLN A 43 12.74 -1.38 2.33
N PHE A 44 11.74 -1.99 1.67
CA PHE A 44 10.58 -1.29 1.13
C PHE A 44 9.85 -0.45 2.18
N ALA A 45 9.67 -1.00 3.37
CA ALA A 45 8.84 -0.40 4.41
C ALA A 45 9.62 0.54 5.35
N SER A 46 10.92 0.71 5.12
CA SER A 46 11.77 1.67 5.83
C SER A 46 11.72 3.08 5.26
N ASP A 47 11.32 3.24 3.99
CA ASP A 47 11.13 4.54 3.33
C ASP A 47 10.17 4.40 2.14
N PHE A 48 8.92 4.79 2.33
CA PHE A 48 7.86 4.80 1.32
C PHE A 48 7.99 5.93 0.28
N PHE A 49 8.99 6.81 0.38
CA PHE A 49 9.28 7.79 -0.66
C PHE A 49 10.28 7.29 -1.69
N GLN A 50 10.86 6.10 -1.49
CA GLN A 50 11.70 5.46 -2.49
C GLN A 50 10.86 4.93 -3.65
N ASP A 51 11.32 5.24 -4.86
CA ASP A 51 10.77 4.65 -6.07
C ASP A 51 10.93 3.12 -6.02
N GLN A 52 9.89 2.43 -6.48
CA GLN A 52 9.86 0.98 -6.52
C GLN A 52 9.77 0.52 -7.97
N PRO A 53 10.64 -0.39 -8.43
CA PRO A 53 10.67 -0.81 -9.84
C PRO A 53 9.41 -1.56 -10.27
N TRP A 54 8.62 -2.02 -9.30
CA TRP A 54 7.35 -2.70 -9.50
C TRP A 54 6.13 -1.77 -9.38
N ILE A 55 6.31 -0.46 -9.21
CA ILE A 55 5.23 0.53 -9.26
C ILE A 55 5.27 1.28 -10.58
N SER A 56 4.11 1.38 -11.21
CA SER A 56 3.86 2.25 -12.36
C SER A 56 2.87 3.35 -12.00
N PRO A 57 2.89 4.50 -12.70
CA PRO A 57 1.92 5.59 -12.49
C PRO A 57 0.46 5.14 -12.59
N GLU A 58 0.17 4.16 -13.45
CA GLU A 58 -1.17 3.64 -13.72
C GLU A 58 -1.69 2.62 -12.69
N ASP A 59 -0.88 2.20 -11.72
CA ASP A 59 -1.28 1.24 -10.67
C ASP A 59 -2.23 1.84 -9.63
N GLY A 60 -2.22 3.17 -9.49
CA GLY A 60 -2.99 3.91 -8.48
C GLY A 60 -4.31 4.51 -8.96
N GLY A 61 -4.84 5.43 -8.16
CA GLY A 61 -6.06 6.19 -8.41
C GLY A 61 -7.34 5.50 -7.92
N ILE A 62 -8.46 5.90 -8.50
CA ILE A 62 -9.81 5.44 -8.12
C ILE A 62 -10.49 4.82 -9.34
N ASN A 63 -11.13 3.66 -9.17
CA ASN A 63 -11.90 3.01 -10.24
C ASN A 63 -13.32 3.60 -10.38
N GLU A 64 -14.07 3.18 -11.42
CA GLU A 64 -15.44 3.65 -11.69
C GLU A 64 -16.42 3.40 -10.52
N LYS A 65 -16.13 2.42 -9.65
CA LYS A 65 -16.93 2.07 -8.47
C LYS A 65 -16.55 2.88 -7.23
N ARG A 66 -15.68 3.89 -7.39
CA ARG A 66 -15.11 4.70 -6.29
C ARG A 66 -14.29 3.89 -5.29
N GLU A 67 -13.66 2.80 -5.75
CA GLU A 67 -12.73 2.01 -4.95
C GLU A 67 -11.30 2.46 -5.24
N VAL A 68 -10.47 2.53 -4.19
CA VAL A 68 -9.05 2.79 -4.32
C VAL A 68 -8.37 1.63 -5.06
N ARG A 69 -7.67 1.93 -6.15
CA ARG A 69 -6.81 0.95 -6.84
C ARG A 69 -5.48 0.88 -6.10
N CYS A 70 -5.04 -0.32 -5.76
CA CYS A 70 -3.82 -0.50 -5.00
C CYS A 70 -3.08 -1.79 -5.33
N ILE A 71 -1.77 -1.77 -5.09
CA ILE A 71 -0.90 -2.94 -5.07
C ILE A 71 -0.90 -3.50 -3.66
N ARG A 72 -1.00 -4.82 -3.50
CA ARG A 72 -0.80 -5.51 -2.22
C ARG A 72 0.63 -6.00 -2.13
N VAL A 73 1.42 -5.43 -1.23
CA VAL A 73 2.79 -5.86 -0.94
C VAL A 73 2.74 -6.79 0.27
N ILE A 74 3.32 -7.99 0.15
CA ILE A 74 3.20 -9.06 1.13
C ILE A 74 4.60 -9.50 1.57
N ASN A 75 4.85 -9.51 2.87
CA ASN A 75 5.98 -10.22 3.45
C ASN A 75 5.68 -11.73 3.44
N LYS A 76 6.51 -12.51 2.74
CA LYS A 76 6.32 -13.96 2.58
C LYS A 76 6.44 -14.74 3.89
N GLU A 77 7.31 -14.33 4.81
CA GLU A 77 7.54 -15.08 6.05
C GLU A 77 6.57 -14.68 7.18
N THR A 78 6.22 -13.40 7.29
CA THR A 78 5.33 -12.92 8.38
C THR A 78 3.86 -12.86 7.96
N GLY A 79 3.59 -12.80 6.66
CA GLY A 79 2.25 -12.56 6.12
C GLY A 79 1.77 -11.12 6.29
N GLU A 80 2.62 -10.20 6.74
CA GLU A 80 2.31 -8.76 6.86
C GLU A 80 2.05 -8.14 5.49
N ARG A 81 1.09 -7.21 5.43
CA ARG A 81 0.58 -6.65 4.17
C ARG A 81 0.40 -5.16 4.22
N VAL A 82 0.96 -4.49 3.21
CA VAL A 82 0.78 -3.06 2.95
C VAL A 82 0.10 -2.89 1.60
N LEU A 83 -0.99 -2.13 1.58
CA LEU A 83 -1.64 -1.68 0.35
C LEU A 83 -0.99 -0.37 -0.09
N VAL A 84 -0.70 -0.25 -1.38
CA VAL A 84 -0.02 0.90 -1.98
C VAL A 84 -0.88 1.47 -3.11
N ASN A 85 -1.29 2.73 -3.00
CA ASN A 85 -1.84 3.50 -4.11
C ASN A 85 -0.83 4.58 -4.52
N SER A 86 -0.36 4.51 -5.76
CA SER A 86 0.69 5.38 -6.27
C SER A 86 0.20 6.75 -6.72
N GLU A 87 -1.08 6.94 -7.05
CA GLU A 87 -1.66 8.19 -7.57
C GLU A 87 -0.80 8.86 -8.69
N GLY A 88 -0.29 8.09 -9.64
CA GLY A 88 0.51 8.61 -10.77
C GLY A 88 2.02 8.71 -10.53
N TYR A 89 2.53 8.20 -9.40
CA TYR A 89 3.95 8.19 -9.07
C TYR A 89 4.55 6.79 -9.15
N ASN A 90 5.88 6.69 -9.01
CA ASN A 90 6.60 5.41 -8.95
C ASN A 90 6.92 4.97 -7.51
N TYR A 91 6.36 5.67 -6.51
CA TYR A 91 6.53 5.35 -5.09
C TYR A 91 5.17 5.23 -4.37
N PRO A 92 5.14 4.62 -3.17
CA PRO A 92 3.94 4.51 -2.35
C PRO A 92 3.38 5.84 -1.80
N ARG A 93 2.66 6.60 -2.63
CA ARG A 93 2.11 7.90 -2.20
C ARG A 93 1.02 7.80 -1.14
N TYR A 94 0.19 6.76 -1.20
CA TYR A 94 -0.79 6.42 -0.19
C TYR A 94 -0.59 4.96 0.24
N THR A 95 -0.59 4.72 1.55
CA THR A 95 -0.37 3.39 2.12
C THR A 95 -1.42 3.03 3.16
N ALA A 96 -1.74 1.74 3.28
CA ALA A 96 -2.64 1.23 4.30
C ALA A 96 -2.19 -0.14 4.80
N LEU A 97 -2.46 -0.44 6.08
CA LEU A 97 -2.35 -1.82 6.58
C LEU A 97 -3.57 -2.63 6.15
N GLU A 98 -3.33 -3.84 5.63
CA GLU A 98 -4.39 -4.82 5.39
C GLU A 98 -4.48 -5.78 6.58
N LYS A 99 -5.63 -5.77 7.27
CA LYS A 99 -5.96 -6.68 8.38
C LYS A 99 -6.76 -7.90 7.91
#